data_AF-A0A834RHR3-F1
#
_entry.id   AF-A0A834RHR3-F1
#
_cell.length_a   1.000
_cell.length_b   1.000
_cell.length_c   1.000
_cell.angle_alpha   90.00
_cell.angle_beta   90.00
_cell.angle_gamma   90.00
#
_symmetry.space_group_name_H-M   'P 1'
#
loop_
_entity.id
_entity.type
_entity.pdbx_description
1 polymer ?
#
loop_
_entity_poly.entity_id
_entity_poly.type
_entity_poly.pdbx_seq_one_letter_code
_entity_poly.pdbx_strand_id
1 'polypeptide(L)'
;MNPDQIQSKAQFDEEKSSLIHDANDSGEQNRMISNQTDAITSNLVSTENVYDQERYLQIYGVFKSLNAKQPREIQARISDQLLQDLAYTLIDKTVMSILIMLRAQQQNEQNSLVEWRDGEMRKLQDQRQSIIDDIYRRFDAKEIDPIQRDHLLNEMERNHKLQIDSIDQKIINSLDSTVKEQQKILMDAMIPGFFVTEKYDEKEIQMKLLDFINQFQDLSDESYLQFN
;
A
#
# COMPACT_ATOMS: atom_id res chain seq x y z
N MET A 1 13.70 73.61 57.03
CA MET A 1 12.58 73.09 56.20
C MET A 1 13.12 73.00 54.78
N ASN A 2 13.30 71.79 54.26
CA ASN A 2 13.94 71.53 52.96
C ASN A 2 12.85 71.28 51.89
N PRO A 3 12.89 71.88 50.68
CA PRO A 3 11.79 71.84 49.71
C PRO A 3 11.65 70.52 48.92
N ASP A 4 12.51 69.53 49.12
CA ASP A 4 12.66 68.36 48.24
C ASP A 4 11.63 67.22 48.45
N GLN A 5 10.55 67.43 49.20
CA GLN A 5 9.58 66.36 49.49
C GLN A 5 8.24 66.45 48.75
N ILE A 6 8.03 67.45 47.90
CA ILE A 6 6.74 67.63 47.21
C ILE A 6 6.73 67.05 45.79
N GLN A 7 7.89 66.86 45.13
CA GLN A 7 7.95 66.29 43.78
C GLN A 7 7.81 64.75 43.72
N SER A 8 8.02 64.04 44.82
CA SER A 8 8.03 62.56 44.81
C SER A 8 6.65 61.91 44.89
N LYS A 9 5.57 62.65 45.17
CA LYS A 9 4.24 62.04 45.38
C LYS A 9 3.31 62.16 44.15
N ALA A 10 3.54 63.13 43.27
CA ALA A 10 2.78 63.29 42.03
C ALA A 10 3.26 62.35 40.92
N GLN A 11 4.55 62.04 40.84
CA GLN A 11 5.10 61.12 39.82
C GLN A 11 4.76 59.63 40.09
N PHE A 12 4.55 59.25 41.35
CA PHE A 12 4.24 57.86 41.70
C PHE A 12 2.78 57.45 41.44
N ASP A 13 1.83 58.40 41.40
CA ASP A 13 0.41 58.10 41.14
C ASP A 13 0.08 58.06 39.63
N GLU A 14 0.90 58.72 38.79
CA GLU A 14 0.76 58.71 37.32
C GLU A 14 1.35 57.42 36.70
N GLU A 15 2.49 56.94 37.20
CA GLU A 15 3.07 55.64 36.80
C GLU A 15 2.16 54.46 37.19
N LYS A 16 1.51 54.51 38.36
CA LYS A 16 0.60 53.44 38.79
C LYS A 16 -0.66 53.34 37.93
N SER A 17 -1.20 54.46 37.46
CA SER A 17 -2.36 54.45 36.55
C SER A 17 -2.00 54.00 35.14
N SER A 18 -0.80 54.35 34.64
CA SER A 18 -0.28 53.86 33.36
C SER A 18 -0.03 52.34 33.39
N LEU A 19 0.62 51.83 34.44
CA LEU A 19 0.90 50.39 34.59
C LEU A 19 -0.37 49.52 34.75
N ILE A 20 -1.45 50.07 35.33
CA ILE A 20 -2.73 49.36 35.45
C ILE A 20 -3.50 49.36 34.11
N HIS A 21 -3.34 50.41 33.29
CA HIS A 21 -3.96 50.45 31.96
C HIS A 21 -3.28 49.47 31.00
N ASP A 22 -1.94 49.39 31.02
CA ASP A 22 -1.16 48.48 30.18
C ASP A 22 -1.34 47.00 30.58
N ALA A 23 -1.51 46.71 31.87
CA ALA A 23 -1.77 45.35 32.36
C ALA A 23 -3.19 44.85 32.01
N ASN A 24 -4.19 45.74 31.97
CA ASN A 24 -5.55 45.40 31.53
C ASN A 24 -5.62 45.18 30.02
N ASP A 25 -4.96 46.02 29.21
CA ASP A 25 -4.88 45.86 27.75
C ASP A 25 -4.13 44.57 27.36
N SER A 26 -3.02 44.27 28.05
CA SER A 26 -2.29 43.00 27.88
C SER A 26 -3.13 41.76 28.24
N GLY A 27 -4.00 41.87 29.26
CA GLY A 27 -4.91 40.81 29.67
C GLY A 27 -6.07 40.58 28.70
N GLU A 28 -6.61 41.65 28.10
CA GLU A 28 -7.63 41.58 27.05
C GLU A 28 -7.05 41.07 25.73
N GLN A 29 -5.85 41.50 25.35
CA GLN A 29 -5.15 40.98 24.17
C GLN A 29 -4.81 39.49 24.31
N ASN A 30 -4.32 39.04 25.47
CA ASN A 30 -4.09 37.61 25.72
C ASN A 30 -5.38 36.78 25.70
N ARG A 31 -6.50 37.33 26.21
CA ARG A 31 -7.82 36.67 26.11
C ARG A 31 -8.32 36.62 24.67
N MET A 32 -8.13 37.67 23.88
CA MET A 32 -8.46 37.69 22.45
C MET A 32 -7.65 36.66 21.66
N ILE A 33 -6.34 36.59 21.92
CA ILE A 33 -5.45 35.61 21.29
C ILE A 33 -5.88 34.19 21.67
N SER A 34 -6.11 33.90 22.96
CA SER A 34 -6.60 32.59 23.40
C SER A 34 -7.90 32.20 22.69
N ASN A 35 -8.89 33.09 22.68
CA ASN A 35 -10.19 32.84 22.04
C ASN A 35 -10.07 32.66 20.52
N GLN A 36 -9.17 33.39 19.83
CA GLN A 36 -8.89 33.17 18.41
C GLN A 36 -8.19 31.83 18.18
N THR A 37 -7.27 31.44 19.06
CA THR A 37 -6.55 30.16 18.96
C THR A 37 -7.51 28.99 19.16
N ASP A 38 -8.43 29.09 20.11
CA ASP A 38 -9.47 28.09 20.39
C ASP A 38 -10.49 28.00 19.23
N ALA A 39 -10.88 29.15 18.66
CA ALA A 39 -11.78 29.19 17.49
C ALA A 39 -11.12 28.63 16.22
N ILE A 40 -9.84 28.92 15.99
CA ILE A 40 -9.07 28.36 14.87
C ILE A 40 -8.92 26.84 15.06
N THR A 41 -8.58 26.38 16.27
CA THR A 41 -8.44 24.95 16.57
C THR A 41 -9.78 24.22 16.42
N SER A 42 -10.88 24.79 16.94
CA SER A 42 -12.22 24.23 16.78
C SER A 42 -12.65 24.18 15.31
N ASN A 43 -12.36 25.22 14.51
CA ASN A 43 -12.67 25.24 13.09
C ASN A 43 -11.83 24.23 12.31
N LEU A 44 -10.53 24.12 12.58
CA LEU A 44 -9.64 23.14 11.96
C LEU A 44 -10.13 21.71 12.24
N VAL A 45 -10.43 21.39 13.51
CA VAL A 45 -10.97 20.08 13.90
C VAL A 45 -12.33 19.80 13.25
N SER A 46 -13.20 20.82 13.15
CA SER A 46 -14.51 20.67 12.48
C SER A 46 -14.36 20.46 10.97
N THR A 47 -13.45 21.18 10.32
CA THR A 47 -13.19 21.02 8.87
C THR A 47 -12.51 19.69 8.55
N GLU A 48 -11.60 19.22 9.40
CA GLU A 48 -10.94 17.93 9.25
C GLU A 48 -11.93 16.77 9.43
N ASN A 49 -12.84 16.87 10.42
CA ASN A 49 -13.90 15.90 10.63
C ASN A 49 -14.89 15.82 9.44
N VAL A 50 -15.26 16.97 8.86
CA VAL A 50 -16.12 17.03 7.67
C VAL A 50 -15.42 16.41 6.45
N TYR A 51 -14.14 16.72 6.23
CA TYR A 51 -13.38 16.14 5.12
C TYR A 51 -13.24 14.62 5.23
N ASP A 52 -12.93 14.13 6.43
CA ASP A 52 -12.83 12.69 6.68
C ASP A 52 -14.19 11.99 6.50
N GLN A 53 -15.28 12.63 6.89
CA GLN A 53 -16.63 12.11 6.69
C GLN A 53 -17.02 12.06 5.20
N GLU A 54 -16.73 13.10 4.42
CA GLU A 54 -16.96 13.09 2.97
C GLU A 54 -16.14 12.00 2.27
N ARG A 55 -14.86 11.90 2.63
CA ARG A 55 -13.95 10.89 2.06
C ARG A 55 -14.39 9.47 2.42
N TYR A 56 -14.79 9.24 3.66
CA TYR A 56 -15.39 7.98 4.10
C TYR A 56 -16.58 7.58 3.23
N LEU A 57 -17.54 8.50 3.04
CA LEU A 57 -18.75 8.24 2.27
C LEU A 57 -18.44 7.92 0.80
N GLN A 58 -17.44 8.57 0.22
CA GLN A 58 -16.97 8.25 -1.14
C GLN A 58 -16.41 6.83 -1.23
N ILE A 59 -15.45 6.48 -0.36
CA ILE A 59 -14.81 5.15 -0.35
C ILE A 59 -15.87 4.06 -0.13
N TYR A 60 -16.69 4.23 0.89
CA TYR A 60 -17.72 3.27 1.25
C TYR A 60 -18.77 3.09 0.14
N GLY A 61 -19.21 4.19 -0.48
CA GLY A 61 -20.14 4.16 -1.62
C GLY A 61 -19.58 3.36 -2.80
N VAL A 62 -18.30 3.57 -3.13
CA VAL A 62 -17.60 2.79 -4.17
C VAL A 62 -17.57 1.31 -3.77
N PHE A 63 -17.14 0.97 -2.56
CA PHE A 63 -17.07 -0.43 -2.10
C PHE A 63 -18.41 -1.14 -2.12
N LYS A 64 -19.50 -0.47 -1.71
CA LYS A 64 -20.86 -1.01 -1.81
C LYS A 64 -21.24 -1.32 -3.25
N SER A 65 -20.92 -0.40 -4.17
CA SER A 65 -21.20 -0.60 -5.60
C SER A 65 -20.38 -1.75 -6.20
N LEU A 66 -19.13 -1.91 -5.78
CA LEU A 66 -18.24 -2.97 -6.24
C LEU A 66 -18.63 -4.34 -5.69
N ASN A 67 -19.04 -4.40 -4.41
CA ASN A 67 -19.56 -5.62 -3.80
C ASN A 67 -20.86 -6.07 -4.49
N ALA A 68 -21.78 -5.14 -4.78
CA ALA A 68 -23.04 -5.45 -5.47
C ALA A 68 -22.85 -6.08 -6.86
N LYS A 69 -21.69 -5.86 -7.51
CA LYS A 69 -21.34 -6.45 -8.81
C LYS A 69 -20.73 -7.85 -8.71
N GLN A 70 -20.38 -8.33 -7.51
CA GLN A 70 -19.77 -9.65 -7.33
C GLN A 70 -20.81 -10.78 -7.44
N PRO A 71 -20.41 -12.05 -7.65
CA PRO A 71 -21.28 -13.21 -7.47
C PRO A 71 -21.88 -13.27 -6.05
N ARG A 72 -23.07 -13.87 -5.90
CA ARG A 72 -23.79 -13.90 -4.61
C ARG A 72 -23.01 -14.59 -3.50
N GLU A 73 -22.23 -15.59 -3.86
CA GLU A 73 -21.38 -16.37 -2.97
C GLU A 73 -20.28 -15.50 -2.34
N ILE A 74 -19.72 -14.56 -3.11
CA ILE A 74 -18.72 -13.61 -2.65
C ILE A 74 -19.39 -12.50 -1.83
N GLN A 75 -20.51 -11.96 -2.30
CA GLN A 75 -21.27 -10.92 -1.60
C GLN A 75 -21.63 -11.35 -0.18
N ALA A 76 -22.11 -12.60 -0.01
CA ALA A 76 -22.51 -13.13 1.29
C ALA A 76 -21.36 -13.25 2.29
N ARG A 77 -20.11 -13.29 1.81
CA ARG A 77 -18.90 -13.42 2.62
C ARG A 77 -18.26 -12.07 2.96
N ILE A 78 -18.70 -10.99 2.31
CA ILE A 78 -18.25 -9.61 2.57
C ILE A 78 -19.37 -8.88 3.30
N SER A 79 -19.26 -8.81 4.63
CA SER A 79 -20.27 -8.12 5.45
C SER A 79 -20.26 -6.61 5.22
N ASP A 80 -21.40 -5.98 5.44
CA ASP A 80 -21.54 -4.52 5.36
C ASP A 80 -20.60 -3.80 6.35
N GLN A 81 -20.50 -4.33 7.58
CA GLN A 81 -19.61 -3.81 8.61
C GLN A 81 -18.14 -3.81 8.14
N LEU A 82 -17.70 -4.90 7.50
CA LEU A 82 -16.33 -4.99 6.97
C LEU A 82 -16.04 -3.91 5.94
N LEU A 83 -17.01 -3.57 5.08
CA LEU A 83 -16.84 -2.50 4.10
C LEU A 83 -16.76 -1.12 4.76
N GLN A 84 -17.53 -0.89 5.82
CA GLN A 84 -17.47 0.35 6.61
C GLN A 84 -16.12 0.47 7.33
N ASP A 85 -15.70 -0.57 8.03
CA ASP A 85 -14.43 -0.61 8.76
C ASP A 85 -13.25 -0.38 7.80
N LEU A 86 -13.25 -1.09 6.67
CA LEU A 86 -12.21 -0.92 5.65
C LEU A 86 -12.19 0.49 5.08
N ALA A 87 -13.37 1.06 4.76
CA ALA A 87 -13.45 2.44 4.25
C ALA A 87 -12.89 3.46 5.25
N TYR A 88 -13.16 3.27 6.55
CA TYR A 88 -12.64 4.12 7.61
C TYR A 88 -11.10 4.02 7.72
N THR A 89 -10.55 2.81 7.69
CA THR A 89 -9.10 2.60 7.76
C THR A 89 -8.35 3.25 6.58
N LEU A 90 -8.98 3.38 5.42
CA LEU A 90 -8.36 3.96 4.21
C LEU A 90 -8.36 5.50 4.18
N ILE A 91 -9.03 6.15 5.13
CA ILE A 91 -8.92 7.61 5.33
C ILE A 91 -7.50 7.95 5.77
N ASP A 92 -6.90 7.08 6.59
CA ASP A 92 -5.52 7.19 7.06
C ASP A 92 -4.54 7.12 5.89
N LYS A 93 -3.80 8.23 5.71
CA LYS A 93 -2.79 8.38 4.66
C LYS A 93 -1.65 7.37 4.82
N THR A 94 -1.34 6.94 6.03
CA THR A 94 -0.29 5.94 6.29
C THR A 94 -0.72 4.58 5.77
N VAL A 95 -1.96 4.15 6.03
CA VAL A 95 -2.54 2.91 5.46
C VAL A 95 -2.52 2.98 3.93
N MET A 96 -2.90 4.12 3.36
CA MET A 96 -2.83 4.33 1.91
C MET A 96 -1.42 4.17 1.34
N SER A 97 -0.44 4.75 2.02
CA SER A 97 0.96 4.66 1.63
C SER A 97 1.46 3.21 1.66
N ILE A 98 1.06 2.42 2.66
CA ILE A 98 1.38 0.99 2.74
C ILE A 98 0.81 0.26 1.51
N LEU A 99 -0.46 0.49 1.17
CA LEU A 99 -1.11 -0.19 0.03
C LEU A 99 -0.46 0.16 -1.31
N ILE A 100 -0.09 1.43 -1.52
CA ILE A 100 0.65 1.88 -2.72
C ILE A 100 2.03 1.21 -2.78
N MET A 101 2.76 1.19 -1.66
CA MET A 101 4.06 0.53 -1.56
C MET A 101 3.97 -0.97 -1.87
N LEU A 102 2.98 -1.67 -1.31
CA LEU A 102 2.76 -3.09 -1.57
C LEU A 102 2.39 -3.37 -3.03
N ARG A 103 1.56 -2.51 -3.66
CA ARG A 103 1.25 -2.60 -5.10
C ARG A 103 2.53 -2.46 -5.94
N ALA A 104 3.38 -1.48 -5.62
CA ALA A 104 4.64 -1.28 -6.33
C ALA A 104 5.61 -2.46 -6.12
N GLN A 105 5.70 -2.99 -4.90
CA GLN A 105 6.50 -4.19 -4.59
C GLN A 105 6.00 -5.40 -5.39
N GLN A 106 4.69 -5.62 -5.46
CA GLN A 106 4.09 -6.69 -6.24
C GLN A 106 4.46 -6.59 -7.73
N GLN A 107 4.35 -5.38 -8.31
CA GLN A 107 4.68 -5.18 -9.72
C GLN A 107 6.16 -5.42 -10.00
N ASN A 108 7.04 -4.92 -9.13
CA ASN A 108 8.48 -5.10 -9.27
C ASN A 108 8.89 -6.58 -9.17
N GLU A 109 8.32 -7.32 -8.22
CA GLU A 109 8.57 -8.76 -8.07
C GLU A 109 8.09 -9.53 -9.30
N GLN A 110 6.88 -9.25 -9.79
CA GLN A 110 6.35 -9.90 -11.01
C GLN A 110 7.24 -9.64 -12.23
N ASN A 111 7.66 -8.38 -12.44
CA ASN A 111 8.57 -8.03 -13.53
C ASN A 111 9.90 -8.79 -13.40
N SER A 112 10.47 -8.82 -12.19
CA SER A 112 11.74 -9.51 -11.92
C SER A 112 11.63 -11.01 -12.16
N LEU A 113 10.52 -11.65 -11.78
CA LEU A 113 10.28 -13.07 -12.01
C LEU A 113 10.10 -13.40 -13.49
N VAL A 114 9.44 -12.52 -14.27
CA VAL A 114 9.32 -12.67 -15.73
C VAL A 114 10.69 -12.57 -16.40
N GLU A 115 11.47 -11.54 -16.06
CA GLU A 115 12.83 -11.36 -16.60
C GLU A 115 13.74 -12.55 -16.24
N TRP A 116 13.64 -13.01 -15.00
CA TRP A 116 14.37 -14.17 -14.52
C TRP A 116 13.97 -15.44 -15.28
N ARG A 117 12.67 -15.70 -15.43
CA ARG A 117 12.15 -16.85 -16.18
C ARG A 117 12.66 -16.83 -17.61
N ASP A 118 12.57 -15.71 -18.29
CA ASP A 118 13.06 -15.57 -19.66
C ASP A 118 14.56 -15.81 -19.77
N GLY A 119 15.33 -15.35 -18.78
CA GLY A 119 16.76 -15.63 -18.67
C GLY A 119 17.07 -17.11 -18.52
N GLU A 120 16.35 -17.82 -17.65
CA GLU A 120 16.54 -19.25 -17.44
C GLU A 120 16.07 -20.07 -18.64
N MET A 121 14.95 -19.69 -19.27
CA MET A 121 14.46 -20.36 -20.49
C MET A 121 15.45 -20.25 -21.65
N ARG A 122 16.09 -19.08 -21.83
CA ARG A 122 17.18 -18.93 -22.81
C ARG A 122 18.35 -19.86 -22.52
N LYS A 123 18.84 -19.89 -21.28
CA LYS A 123 19.93 -20.80 -20.88
C LYS A 123 19.57 -22.26 -21.13
N LEU A 124 18.34 -22.67 -20.78
CA LEU A 124 17.86 -24.03 -21.01
C LEU A 124 17.79 -24.38 -22.49
N GLN A 125 17.35 -23.43 -23.33
CA GLN A 125 17.28 -23.64 -24.76
C GLN A 125 18.68 -23.75 -25.40
N ASP A 126 19.63 -22.93 -24.96
CA ASP A 126 21.03 -22.99 -25.41
C ASP A 126 21.68 -24.32 -24.98
N GLN A 127 21.48 -24.73 -23.73
CA GLN A 127 21.94 -26.03 -23.22
C GLN A 127 21.33 -27.18 -24.01
N ARG A 128 20.02 -27.13 -24.29
CA ARG A 128 19.33 -28.14 -25.09
C ARG A 128 19.96 -28.25 -26.46
N GLN A 129 20.16 -27.13 -27.16
CA GLN A 129 20.77 -27.12 -28.49
C GLN A 129 22.20 -27.67 -28.46
N SER A 130 23.01 -27.25 -27.47
CA SER A 130 24.37 -27.75 -27.33
C SER A 130 24.44 -29.26 -27.10
N ILE A 131 23.51 -29.84 -26.33
CA ILE A 131 23.45 -31.29 -26.10
C ILE A 131 23.01 -32.01 -27.38
N ILE A 132 22.03 -31.48 -28.10
CA ILE A 132 21.58 -32.03 -29.38
C ILE A 132 22.75 -32.07 -30.37
N ASP A 133 23.47 -30.95 -30.52
CA ASP A 133 24.62 -30.84 -31.42
C ASP A 133 25.73 -31.83 -31.04
N ASP A 134 26.00 -32.02 -29.74
CA ASP A 134 26.96 -33.02 -29.24
C ASP A 134 26.54 -34.46 -29.58
N ILE A 135 25.26 -34.80 -29.36
CA ILE A 135 24.72 -36.12 -29.68
C ILE A 135 24.86 -36.41 -31.18
N TYR A 136 24.48 -35.46 -32.04
CA TYR A 136 24.60 -35.64 -33.49
C TYR A 136 26.06 -35.71 -33.95
N ARG A 137 26.95 -34.88 -33.37
CA ARG A 137 28.40 -34.96 -33.66
C ARG A 137 28.97 -36.35 -33.36
N ARG A 138 28.61 -36.92 -32.20
CA ARG A 138 29.07 -38.26 -31.79
C ARG A 138 28.47 -39.36 -32.67
N PHE A 139 27.21 -39.20 -33.09
CA PHE A 139 26.56 -40.11 -34.02
C PHE A 139 27.24 -40.11 -35.40
N ASP A 140 27.51 -38.93 -35.95
CA ASP A 140 28.19 -38.76 -37.25
C ASP A 140 29.63 -39.30 -37.22
N ALA A 141 30.32 -39.14 -36.08
CA ALA A 141 31.63 -39.74 -35.82
C ALA A 141 31.58 -41.27 -35.61
N LYS A 142 30.39 -41.89 -35.61
CA LYS A 142 30.13 -43.31 -35.35
C LYS A 142 30.58 -43.78 -33.97
N GLU A 143 30.66 -42.87 -33.00
CA GLU A 143 30.98 -43.19 -31.60
C GLU A 143 29.79 -43.81 -30.87
N ILE A 144 28.58 -43.50 -31.33
CA ILE A 144 27.31 -44.02 -30.80
C ILE A 144 26.45 -44.57 -31.94
N ASP A 145 25.61 -45.56 -31.62
CA ASP A 145 24.67 -46.17 -32.57
C ASP A 145 23.31 -45.44 -32.60
N PRO A 146 22.42 -45.73 -33.56
CA PRO A 146 21.11 -45.07 -33.65
C PRO A 146 20.23 -45.24 -32.42
N ILE A 147 20.29 -46.40 -31.75
CA ILE A 147 19.48 -46.69 -30.57
C ILE A 147 19.98 -45.85 -29.39
N GLN A 148 21.30 -45.76 -29.22
CA GLN A 148 21.92 -44.92 -28.20
C GLN A 148 21.63 -43.44 -28.43
N ARG A 149 21.70 -42.96 -29.68
CA ARG A 149 21.32 -41.58 -30.04
C ARG A 149 19.88 -41.29 -29.60
N ASP A 150 18.93 -42.15 -29.97
CA ASP A 150 17.51 -41.94 -29.65
C ASP A 150 17.26 -42.02 -28.14
N HIS A 151 17.96 -42.89 -27.42
CA HIS A 151 17.91 -42.94 -25.96
C HIS A 151 18.37 -41.62 -25.34
N LEU A 152 19.53 -41.10 -25.75
CA LEU A 152 20.10 -39.86 -25.24
C LEU A 152 19.21 -38.65 -25.54
N LEU A 153 18.63 -38.56 -26.74
CA LEU A 153 17.67 -37.50 -27.08
C LEU A 153 16.43 -37.57 -26.19
N ASN A 154 15.86 -38.76 -25.98
CA ASN A 154 14.69 -38.92 -25.11
C ASN A 154 15.00 -38.60 -23.64
N GLU A 155 16.18 -38.97 -23.14
CA GLU A 155 16.63 -38.62 -21.79
C GLU A 155 16.81 -37.11 -21.62
N MET A 156 17.46 -36.47 -22.59
CA MET A 156 17.63 -35.03 -22.64
C MET A 156 16.29 -34.28 -22.64
N GLU A 157 15.31 -34.71 -23.46
CA GLU A 157 13.97 -34.11 -23.48
C GLU A 157 13.24 -34.25 -22.14
N ARG A 158 13.34 -35.42 -21.48
CA ARG A 158 12.78 -35.61 -20.14
C ARG A 158 13.43 -34.66 -19.13
N ASN A 159 14.76 -34.56 -19.14
CA ASN A 159 15.49 -33.68 -18.23
C ASN A 159 15.16 -32.21 -18.48
N HIS A 160 15.04 -31.79 -19.74
CA HIS A 160 14.65 -30.44 -20.11
C HIS A 160 13.26 -30.08 -19.57
N LYS A 161 12.28 -31.00 -19.71
CA LYS A 161 10.95 -30.81 -19.14
C LYS A 161 10.99 -30.65 -17.62
N LEU A 162 11.72 -31.50 -16.91
CA LEU A 162 11.87 -31.40 -15.45
C LEU A 162 12.50 -30.08 -15.01
N GLN A 163 13.42 -29.54 -15.80
CA GLN A 163 14.04 -28.25 -15.51
C GLN A 163 13.06 -27.09 -15.71
N ILE A 164 12.22 -27.12 -16.75
CA ILE A 164 11.13 -26.15 -16.94
C ILE A 164 10.18 -26.19 -15.75
N ASP A 165 9.71 -27.40 -15.38
CA ASP A 165 8.82 -27.57 -14.24
C ASP A 165 9.48 -27.03 -12.95
N SER A 166 10.78 -27.27 -12.76
CA SER A 166 11.52 -26.73 -11.61
C SER A 166 11.62 -25.20 -11.61
N ILE A 167 11.73 -24.55 -12.78
CA ILE A 167 11.73 -23.09 -12.89
C ILE A 167 10.36 -22.56 -12.49
N ASP A 168 9.29 -23.09 -13.06
CA ASP A 168 7.92 -22.64 -12.79
C ASP A 168 7.56 -22.86 -11.30
N GLN A 169 8.00 -23.97 -10.69
CA GLN A 169 7.83 -24.19 -9.24
C GLN A 169 8.56 -23.15 -8.38
N LYS A 170 9.76 -22.70 -8.77
CA LYS A 170 10.46 -21.64 -8.03
C LYS A 170 9.70 -20.32 -8.09
N ILE A 171 9.09 -20.01 -9.23
CA ILE A 171 8.26 -18.80 -9.39
C ILE A 171 7.04 -18.86 -8.49
N ILE A 172 6.32 -19.99 -8.50
CA ILE A 172 5.15 -20.19 -7.62
C ILE A 172 5.54 -20.00 -6.16
N ASN A 173 6.63 -20.63 -5.71
CA ASN A 173 7.11 -20.49 -4.34
C ASN A 173 7.49 -19.05 -3.97
N SER A 174 8.10 -18.29 -4.90
CA SER A 174 8.40 -16.87 -4.69
C SER A 174 7.11 -16.07 -4.49
N LEU A 175 6.14 -16.25 -5.40
CA LEU A 175 4.84 -15.58 -5.35
C LEU A 175 4.08 -15.91 -4.06
N ASP A 176 4.03 -17.17 -3.65
CA ASP A 176 3.37 -17.58 -2.40
C ASP A 176 4.04 -16.95 -1.17
N SER A 177 5.36 -16.87 -1.16
CA SER A 177 6.11 -16.20 -0.09
C SER A 177 5.78 -14.71 -0.05
N THR A 178 5.75 -14.04 -1.20
CA THR A 178 5.39 -12.62 -1.31
C THR A 178 3.96 -12.36 -0.84
N VAL A 179 2.98 -13.18 -1.25
CA VAL A 179 1.58 -13.05 -0.80
C VAL A 179 1.49 -13.16 0.70
N LYS A 180 2.19 -14.15 1.30
CA LYS A 180 2.20 -14.34 2.75
C LYS A 180 2.80 -13.15 3.49
N GLU A 181 3.87 -12.57 2.97
CA GLU A 181 4.48 -11.35 3.52
C GLU A 181 3.52 -10.16 3.43
N GLN A 182 2.88 -9.95 2.29
CA GLN A 182 1.88 -8.89 2.10
C GLN A 182 0.70 -9.04 3.05
N GLN A 183 0.15 -10.26 3.20
CA GLN A 183 -0.89 -10.56 4.17
C GLN A 183 -0.45 -10.19 5.59
N LYS A 184 0.79 -10.53 5.96
CA LYS A 184 1.34 -10.19 7.27
C LYS A 184 1.45 -8.68 7.45
N ILE A 185 1.95 -7.94 6.46
CA ILE A 185 2.06 -6.48 6.53
C ILE A 185 0.68 -5.83 6.68
N LEU A 186 -0.31 -6.26 5.89
CA LEU A 186 -1.68 -5.75 5.97
C LEU A 186 -2.34 -6.06 7.34
N MET A 187 -2.08 -7.26 7.88
CA MET A 187 -2.54 -7.68 9.20
C MET A 187 -1.88 -6.89 10.32
N ASP A 188 -0.56 -6.69 10.26
CA ASP A 188 0.22 -5.92 11.24
C ASP A 188 -0.19 -4.43 11.20
N ALA A 189 -0.60 -3.92 10.04
CA ALA A 189 -1.20 -2.60 9.87
C ALA A 189 -2.69 -2.53 10.31
N MET A 190 -3.24 -3.63 10.85
CA MET A 190 -4.62 -3.73 11.33
C MET A 190 -5.69 -3.41 10.27
N ILE A 191 -5.41 -3.71 9.00
CA ILE A 191 -6.36 -3.44 7.92
C ILE A 191 -7.47 -4.51 7.94
N PRO A 192 -8.75 -4.12 8.06
CA PRO A 192 -9.87 -5.05 8.18
C PRO A 192 -9.95 -6.04 7.01
N GLY A 193 -10.23 -7.30 7.31
CA GLY A 193 -10.38 -8.37 6.31
C GLY A 193 -9.07 -9.04 5.88
N PHE A 194 -7.91 -8.53 6.30
CA PHE A 194 -6.60 -9.11 5.98
C PHE A 194 -5.98 -9.84 7.16
N PHE A 195 -5.55 -11.07 6.90
CA PHE A 195 -4.87 -11.95 7.85
C PHE A 195 -4.10 -13.02 7.07
N VAL A 196 -3.07 -13.60 7.69
CA VAL A 196 -2.29 -14.67 7.07
C VAL A 196 -3.14 -15.93 6.93
N THR A 197 -3.29 -16.43 5.70
CA THR A 197 -4.07 -17.65 5.43
C THR A 197 -3.60 -18.36 4.17
N GLU A 198 -3.73 -19.70 4.19
CA GLU A 198 -3.50 -20.57 3.03
C GLU A 198 -4.80 -21.08 2.39
N LYS A 199 -5.97 -20.80 2.98
CA LYS A 199 -7.25 -21.28 2.44
C LYS A 199 -7.64 -20.48 1.22
N TYR A 200 -7.93 -21.19 0.12
CA TYR A 200 -8.34 -20.59 -1.15
C TYR A 200 -9.51 -19.60 -0.97
N ASP A 201 -10.58 -20.04 -0.30
CA ASP A 201 -11.77 -19.24 -0.09
C ASP A 201 -11.46 -17.93 0.66
N GLU A 202 -10.54 -17.94 1.62
CA GLU A 202 -10.18 -16.74 2.39
C GLU A 202 -9.27 -15.82 1.56
N LYS A 203 -8.31 -16.38 0.82
CA LYS A 203 -7.47 -15.64 -0.14
C LYS A 203 -8.33 -14.96 -1.21
N GLU A 204 -9.34 -15.65 -1.75
CA GLU A 204 -10.24 -15.08 -2.75
C GLU A 204 -10.94 -13.82 -2.24
N ILE A 205 -11.43 -13.82 -1.00
CA ILE A 205 -12.07 -12.64 -0.41
C ILE A 205 -11.05 -11.51 -0.21
N GLN A 206 -9.86 -11.80 0.30
CA GLN A 206 -8.80 -10.79 0.45
C GLN A 206 -8.41 -10.17 -0.89
N MET A 207 -8.34 -10.97 -1.96
CA MET A 207 -8.10 -10.48 -3.31
C MET A 207 -9.22 -9.56 -3.79
N LYS A 208 -10.49 -9.89 -3.51
CA LYS A 208 -11.61 -8.99 -3.84
C LYS A 208 -11.57 -7.67 -3.09
N LEU A 209 -11.17 -7.68 -1.82
CA LEU A 209 -10.99 -6.44 -1.05
C LEU A 209 -9.85 -5.59 -1.64
N LEU A 210 -8.73 -6.20 -2.03
CA LEU A 210 -7.65 -5.50 -2.74
C LEU A 210 -8.12 -4.93 -4.08
N ASP A 211 -8.90 -5.69 -4.87
CA ASP A 211 -9.48 -5.19 -6.12
C ASP A 211 -10.36 -3.96 -5.89
N PHE A 212 -11.12 -3.91 -4.79
CA PHE A 212 -11.95 -2.76 -4.45
C PHE A 212 -11.11 -1.54 -4.11
N ILE A 213 -10.09 -1.71 -3.25
CA ILE A 213 -9.13 -0.66 -2.92
C ILE A 213 -8.47 -0.14 -4.18
N ASN A 214 -8.05 -1.05 -5.06
CA ASN A 214 -7.32 -0.70 -6.25
C ASN A 214 -8.18 0.10 -7.23
N GLN A 215 -9.42 -0.33 -7.45
CA GLN A 215 -10.37 0.41 -8.29
C GLN A 215 -10.71 1.78 -7.70
N PHE A 216 -10.82 1.91 -6.38
CA PHE A 216 -11.01 3.22 -5.76
C PHE A 216 -9.81 4.14 -6.01
N GLN A 217 -8.59 3.65 -5.84
CA GLN A 217 -7.37 4.41 -6.13
C GLN A 217 -7.33 4.88 -7.58
N ASP A 218 -7.57 3.97 -8.53
CA ASP A 218 -7.52 4.29 -9.96
C ASP A 218 -8.61 5.31 -10.35
N LEU A 219 -9.82 5.19 -9.79
CA LEU A 219 -10.90 6.18 -9.95
C LEU A 219 -10.54 7.54 -9.34
N SER A 220 -9.82 7.55 -8.22
CA SER A 220 -9.35 8.79 -7.61
C SER A 220 -8.26 9.45 -8.44
N ASP A 221 -7.34 8.68 -9.02
CA ASP A 221 -6.27 9.18 -9.90
C ASP A 221 -6.82 9.75 -11.21
N GLU A 222 -7.83 9.11 -11.82
CA GLU A 222 -8.53 9.66 -13.00
C GLU A 222 -9.30 10.95 -12.67
N SER A 223 -9.84 11.06 -11.46
CA SER A 223 -10.52 12.27 -11.00
C SER A 223 -9.53 13.45 -10.83
N TYR A 224 -8.28 13.19 -10.43
CA TYR A 224 -7.22 14.21 -10.40
C TYR A 224 -6.75 14.66 -11.79
N LEU A 225 -6.93 13.83 -12.83
CA LEU A 225 -6.59 14.16 -14.22
C LEU A 225 -7.69 14.95 -14.96
N GLN A 226 -8.91 15.00 -14.42
CA GLN A 226 -10.02 15.79 -14.99
C GLN A 226 -10.03 17.25 -14.51
N PHE A 227 -9.21 17.61 -13.52
CA PHE A 227 -9.14 18.94 -12.91
C PHE A 227 -7.79 19.66 -13.10
N ASN A 228 -6.91 19.17 -13.99
CA ASN A 228 -5.66 19.84 -14.38
C ASN A 228 -5.63 20.15 -15.87
#